data_AF-A0A2U1F489-F1
#
_entry.id   AF-A0A2U1F489-F1
#
_cell.length_a   1.000
_cell.length_b   1.000
_cell.length_c   1.000
_cell.angle_alpha   90.00
_cell.angle_beta   90.00
_cell.angle_gamma   90.00
#
_symmetry.space_group_name_H-M   'P 1'
#
loop_
_entity.id
_entity.type
_entity.pdbx_description
1 polymer ?
#
loop_
_entity_poly.entity_id
_entity_poly.type
_entity_poly.pdbx_seq_one_letter_code
_entity_poly.pdbx_strand_id
1 'polypeptide(L)'
;MADLGPGGAAVWERTGGAHPRRIVAAVLLLGLAVEAVHQLLAGEGAPDLPIIDDWLHSGLILAASAICALGARRREPGPGRAAWWCFAVALLLFALGEITWGTLYADGGVVPTPNPTDVFYIATYPLFMAGLVLMVRARVLDVPWHRWLDGFVLVLVVATPGVALVILPVLESAPLDQLGRLVTVAYPLGDVLLIGALLGSLPLMSWRLAGSWPWVGAGLLCLTAADSAYSLAATDVVSHEGPYDFLWSAGALAFAVGSTRLPAGAHPSREITGWPAVALPLGAQLFALATQVYGWFRPLPNAERLLTIAVLVVGIAQIVVSRPRAPRDG
;
A
#
# COMPACT_ATOMS: atom_id res chain seq x y z
N MET A 1 22.60 -17.38 -62.93
CA MET A 1 21.45 -16.60 -62.44
C MET A 1 21.33 -16.93 -60.96
N ALA A 2 21.81 -16.03 -60.10
CA ALA A 2 22.10 -16.30 -58.69
C ALA A 2 20.82 -16.30 -57.84
N ASP A 3 20.77 -17.25 -56.92
CA ASP A 3 19.71 -17.51 -55.94
C ASP A 3 19.84 -16.53 -54.76
N LEU A 4 18.81 -15.70 -54.51
CA LEU A 4 18.74 -14.77 -53.38
C LEU A 4 17.77 -15.35 -52.34
N GLY A 5 18.33 -15.89 -51.26
CA GLY A 5 17.58 -16.53 -50.18
C GLY A 5 16.69 -15.58 -49.36
N PRO A 6 15.62 -16.10 -48.73
CA PRO A 6 14.68 -15.33 -47.92
C PRO A 6 15.24 -15.14 -46.49
N GLY A 7 16.21 -14.24 -46.33
CA GLY A 7 16.85 -13.96 -45.03
C GLY A 7 16.66 -12.54 -44.47
N GLY A 8 16.08 -11.61 -45.24
CA GLY A 8 16.20 -10.17 -44.93
C GLY A 8 15.09 -9.54 -44.08
N ALA A 9 13.94 -10.18 -43.91
CA ALA A 9 12.74 -9.49 -43.41
C ALA A 9 12.51 -9.56 -41.88
N ALA A 10 13.24 -10.40 -41.14
CA ALA A 10 12.90 -10.72 -39.75
C ALA A 10 13.70 -9.93 -38.68
N VAL A 11 14.61 -9.03 -39.06
CA VAL A 11 15.54 -8.37 -38.12
C VAL A 11 15.08 -6.95 -37.70
N TRP A 12 14.17 -6.32 -38.45
CA TRP A 12 13.82 -4.90 -38.24
C TRP A 12 12.70 -4.62 -37.23
N GLU A 13 12.01 -5.62 -36.71
CA GLU A 13 10.86 -5.42 -35.81
C GLU A 13 11.17 -5.44 -34.30
N ARG A 14 12.42 -5.67 -33.87
CA ARG A 14 12.74 -5.90 -32.45
C ARG A 14 13.37 -4.74 -31.68
N THR A 15 13.70 -3.60 -32.29
CA THR A 15 14.52 -2.56 -31.62
C THR A 15 13.86 -1.19 -31.43
N GLY A 16 12.72 -0.88 -32.05
CA GLY A 16 12.15 0.49 -32.03
C GLY A 16 11.35 0.92 -30.78
N GLY A 17 10.80 -0.01 -30.00
CA GLY A 17 9.81 0.32 -28.94
C GLY A 17 10.33 0.40 -27.50
N ALA A 18 11.56 -0.06 -27.23
CA ALA A 18 12.07 -0.21 -25.87
C ALA A 18 12.76 1.06 -25.32
N HIS A 19 13.33 1.88 -26.21
CA HIS A 19 14.07 3.09 -25.84
C HIS A 19 13.24 4.17 -25.13
N PRO A 20 12.04 4.57 -25.61
CA PRO A 20 11.29 5.65 -24.96
C PRO A 20 10.81 5.28 -23.54
N ARG A 21 10.43 4.01 -23.32
CA ARG A 21 9.99 3.54 -21.99
C ARG A 21 11.14 3.51 -20.98
N ARG A 22 12.35 3.15 -21.43
CA ARG A 22 13.56 3.17 -20.59
C ARG A 22 13.98 4.59 -20.25
N ILE A 23 13.87 5.53 -21.18
CA ILE A 23 14.16 6.96 -20.95
C ILE A 23 13.18 7.52 -19.91
N VAL A 24 11.87 7.31 -20.07
CA VAL A 24 10.88 7.77 -19.09
C VAL A 24 11.16 7.19 -17.71
N ALA A 25 11.43 5.88 -17.61
CA ALA A 25 11.78 5.26 -16.33
C ALA A 25 13.05 5.87 -15.72
N ALA A 26 14.10 6.11 -16.53
CA ALA A 26 15.33 6.73 -16.05
C ALA A 26 15.11 8.17 -15.56
N VAL A 27 14.28 8.96 -16.26
CA VAL A 27 13.92 10.33 -15.85
C VAL A 27 13.16 10.32 -14.54
N LEU A 28 12.16 9.44 -14.37
CA LEU A 28 11.39 9.36 -13.13
C LEU A 28 12.23 8.87 -11.95
N LEU A 29 13.12 7.88 -12.17
CA LEU A 29 14.04 7.41 -11.14
C LEU A 29 15.09 8.46 -10.77
N LEU A 30 15.57 9.25 -11.75
CA LEU A 30 16.46 10.37 -11.48
C LEU A 30 15.74 11.46 -10.69
N GLY A 31 14.50 11.79 -11.04
CA GLY A 31 13.67 12.73 -10.28
C GLY A 31 13.49 12.29 -8.83
N LEU A 32 13.10 11.04 -8.60
CA LEU A 32 12.99 10.47 -7.26
C LEU A 32 14.32 10.50 -6.51
N ALA A 33 15.44 10.21 -7.18
CA ALA A 33 16.75 10.26 -6.56
C ALA A 33 17.16 11.69 -6.17
N VAL A 34 16.83 12.69 -7.01
CA VAL A 34 17.07 14.11 -6.72
C VAL A 34 16.27 14.55 -5.51
N GLU A 35 14.98 14.24 -5.47
CA GLU A 35 14.08 14.51 -4.34
C GLU A 35 14.58 13.87 -3.05
N ALA A 36 14.84 12.55 -3.06
CA ALA A 36 15.30 11.82 -1.88
C ALA A 36 16.67 12.33 -1.38
N VAL A 37 17.62 12.59 -2.29
CA VAL A 37 18.93 13.13 -1.91
C VAL A 37 18.79 14.55 -1.36
N HIS A 38 17.92 15.37 -1.95
CA HIS A 38 17.66 16.72 -1.45
C HIS A 38 17.15 16.67 0.00
N GLN A 39 16.06 15.96 0.25
CA GLN A 39 15.41 15.89 1.56
C GLN A 39 16.31 15.26 2.63
N LEU A 40 17.02 14.17 2.30
CA LEU A 40 17.92 13.50 3.24
C LEU A 40 19.18 14.31 3.57
N LEU A 41 19.70 15.12 2.65
CA LEU A 41 20.88 15.96 2.89
C LEU A 41 20.54 17.31 3.50
N ALA A 42 19.38 17.87 3.15
CA ALA A 42 18.89 19.13 3.68
C ALA A 42 18.61 19.00 5.19
N GLY A 43 17.99 17.88 5.59
CA GLY A 43 17.65 17.61 6.99
C GLY A 43 16.49 18.48 7.49
N GLU A 44 16.11 18.28 8.75
CA GLU A 44 15.00 19.01 9.38
C GLU A 44 15.31 20.52 9.45
N GLY A 45 14.40 21.36 8.94
CA GLY A 45 14.49 22.83 9.02
C GLY A 45 15.33 23.51 7.95
N ALA A 46 15.71 22.81 6.89
CA ALA A 46 16.29 23.44 5.70
C ALA A 46 15.28 24.35 4.98
N PRO A 47 15.74 25.38 4.25
CA PRO A 47 14.84 26.19 3.43
C PRO A 47 14.20 25.31 2.36
N ASP A 48 12.88 25.31 2.33
CA ASP A 48 12.08 24.59 1.36
C ASP A 48 12.43 25.01 -0.08
N LEU A 49 12.52 24.06 -1.01
CA LEU A 49 12.78 24.30 -2.42
C LEU A 49 11.55 23.91 -3.23
N PRO A 50 10.59 24.84 -3.49
CA PRO A 50 9.30 24.51 -4.10
C PRO A 50 9.40 23.75 -5.43
N ILE A 51 10.48 23.95 -6.19
CA ILE A 51 10.72 23.22 -7.45
C ILE A 51 10.90 21.72 -7.20
N ILE A 52 11.55 21.33 -6.11
CA ILE A 52 11.83 19.94 -5.74
C ILE A 52 10.70 19.43 -4.83
N ASP A 53 10.42 20.13 -3.74
CA ASP A 53 9.54 19.64 -2.67
C ASP A 53 8.06 19.65 -3.07
N ASP A 54 7.61 20.62 -3.88
CA ASP A 54 6.23 20.64 -4.39
C ASP A 54 6.12 20.09 -5.82
N TRP A 55 6.80 20.74 -6.77
CA TRP A 55 6.51 20.56 -8.20
C TRP A 55 7.09 19.26 -8.76
N LEU A 56 8.32 18.90 -8.40
CA LEU A 56 8.91 17.62 -8.78
C LEU A 56 8.15 16.48 -8.11
N HIS A 57 7.91 16.57 -6.81
CA HIS A 57 7.12 15.61 -6.03
C HIS A 57 5.74 15.35 -6.67
N SER A 58 4.92 16.39 -6.80
CA SER A 58 3.60 16.32 -7.42
C SER A 58 3.67 15.83 -8.88
N GLY A 59 4.70 16.25 -9.61
CA GLY A 59 4.95 15.82 -10.99
C GLY A 59 5.24 14.32 -11.11
N LEU A 60 6.01 13.75 -10.19
CA LEU A 60 6.30 12.31 -10.13
C LEU A 60 5.03 11.51 -9.86
N ILE A 61 4.19 11.96 -8.92
CA ILE A 61 2.91 11.31 -8.59
C ILE A 61 1.92 11.42 -9.75
N LEU A 62 1.81 12.57 -10.40
CA LEU A 62 0.99 12.74 -11.61
C LEU A 62 1.45 11.83 -12.75
N ALA A 63 2.77 11.73 -12.97
CA ALA A 63 3.32 10.82 -13.96
C ALA A 63 3.01 9.36 -13.62
N ALA A 64 3.10 8.98 -12.34
CA ALA A 64 2.73 7.66 -11.86
C ALA A 64 1.24 7.33 -12.07
N SER A 65 0.36 8.28 -11.77
CA SER A 65 -1.08 8.18 -12.06
C SER A 65 -1.35 7.96 -13.56
N ALA A 66 -0.74 8.77 -14.43
CA ALA A 66 -0.88 8.64 -15.87
C ALA A 66 -0.38 7.29 -16.39
N ILE A 67 0.77 6.81 -15.90
CA ILE A 67 1.30 5.48 -16.24
C ILE A 67 0.36 4.37 -15.75
N CYS A 68 -0.21 4.49 -14.55
CA CYS A 68 -1.22 3.56 -14.05
C CYS A 68 -2.47 3.54 -14.93
N ALA A 69 -2.97 4.70 -15.36
CA ALA A 69 -4.10 4.81 -16.27
C ALA A 69 -3.81 4.18 -17.64
N LEU A 70 -2.61 4.40 -18.20
CA LEU A 70 -2.15 3.73 -19.42
C LEU A 70 -2.05 2.21 -19.23
N GLY A 71 -1.55 1.77 -18.06
CA GLY A 71 -1.53 0.38 -17.65
C GLY A 71 -2.95 -0.22 -17.61
N ALA A 72 -3.91 0.50 -17.03
CA ALA A 72 -5.31 0.09 -16.97
C ALA A 72 -5.92 -0.07 -18.38
N ARG A 73 -5.67 0.90 -19.28
CA ARG A 73 -6.17 0.88 -20.66
C ARG A 73 -5.66 -0.29 -21.49
N ARG A 74 -4.44 -0.77 -21.22
CA ARG A 74 -3.82 -1.90 -21.92
C ARG A 74 -4.30 -3.27 -21.46
N ARG A 75 -5.11 -3.34 -20.40
CA ARG A 75 -5.66 -4.59 -19.86
C ARG A 75 -7.02 -4.91 -20.49
N GLU A 76 -7.28 -6.21 -20.61
CA GLU A 76 -8.60 -6.72 -21.00
C GLU A 76 -9.69 -6.19 -20.06
N PRO A 77 -10.92 -5.93 -20.56
CA PRO A 77 -12.07 -5.58 -19.74
C PRO A 77 -12.30 -6.62 -18.63
N GLY A 78 -12.43 -6.15 -17.39
CA GLY A 78 -12.66 -7.02 -16.24
C GLY A 78 -12.13 -6.42 -14.92
N PRO A 79 -12.16 -7.20 -13.82
CA PRO A 79 -11.74 -6.73 -12.49
C PRO A 79 -10.31 -6.22 -12.47
N GLY A 80 -9.40 -6.86 -13.23
CA GLY A 80 -8.01 -6.44 -13.33
C GLY A 80 -7.87 -5.03 -13.91
N ARG A 81 -8.61 -4.68 -14.97
CA ARG A 81 -8.61 -3.32 -15.54
C ARG A 81 -9.24 -2.31 -14.58
N ALA A 82 -10.34 -2.67 -13.93
CA ALA A 82 -11.00 -1.80 -12.96
C ALA A 82 -10.07 -1.48 -11.77
N ALA A 83 -9.31 -2.47 -11.27
CA ALA A 83 -8.35 -2.27 -10.19
C ALA A 83 -7.32 -1.19 -10.51
N TRP A 84 -6.74 -1.22 -11.71
CA TRP A 84 -5.74 -0.24 -12.12
C TRP A 84 -6.31 1.15 -12.37
N TRP A 85 -7.59 1.25 -12.73
CA TRP A 85 -8.29 2.53 -12.74
C TRP A 85 -8.47 3.09 -11.33
N CYS A 86 -8.84 2.25 -10.35
CA CYS A 86 -8.93 2.67 -8.96
C CYS A 86 -7.58 3.23 -8.46
N PHE A 87 -6.47 2.54 -8.71
CA PHE A 87 -5.14 3.05 -8.34
C PHE A 87 -4.74 4.33 -9.09
N ALA A 88 -5.04 4.42 -10.39
CA ALA A 88 -4.74 5.62 -11.15
C ALA A 88 -5.51 6.85 -10.62
N VAL A 89 -6.80 6.67 -10.30
CA VAL A 89 -7.62 7.73 -9.72
C VAL A 89 -7.18 8.07 -8.30
N ALA A 90 -6.82 7.06 -7.48
CA ALA A 90 -6.27 7.30 -6.14
C ALA A 90 -5.01 8.18 -6.20
N LEU A 91 -4.06 7.84 -7.07
CA LEU A 91 -2.84 8.62 -7.27
C LEU A 91 -3.11 9.99 -7.89
N LEU A 92 -4.14 10.14 -8.73
CA LEU A 92 -4.55 11.45 -9.25
C LEU A 92 -5.08 12.33 -8.13
N LEU A 93 -5.98 11.81 -7.28
CA LEU A 93 -6.48 12.54 -6.13
C LEU A 93 -5.35 12.89 -5.17
N PHE A 94 -4.42 11.95 -4.92
CA PHE A 94 -3.24 12.20 -4.10
C PHE A 94 -2.42 13.37 -4.64
N ALA A 95 -2.07 13.36 -5.94
CA ALA A 95 -1.34 14.48 -6.55
C ALA A 95 -2.10 15.81 -6.54
N LEU A 96 -3.43 15.79 -6.69
CA LEU A 96 -4.25 16.99 -6.54
C LEU A 96 -4.25 17.50 -5.09
N GLY A 97 -4.20 16.59 -4.12
CA GLY A 97 -3.98 16.89 -2.71
C GLY A 97 -2.65 17.61 -2.50
N GLU A 98 -1.55 17.04 -3.00
CA GLU A 98 -0.19 17.63 -2.91
C GLU A 98 -0.12 19.02 -3.55
N ILE A 99 -0.65 19.19 -4.77
CA ILE A 99 -0.68 20.50 -5.44
C ILE A 99 -1.52 21.49 -4.61
N THR A 100 -2.66 21.04 -4.07
CA THR A 100 -3.51 21.90 -3.23
C THR A 100 -2.79 22.26 -1.93
N TRP A 101 -2.06 21.33 -1.32
CA TRP A 101 -1.24 21.55 -0.14
C TRP A 101 -0.16 22.61 -0.39
N GLY A 102 0.70 22.39 -1.39
CA GLY A 102 1.76 23.35 -1.74
C GLY A 102 1.20 24.72 -2.09
N THR A 103 0.03 24.82 -2.74
CA THR A 103 -0.57 26.13 -3.04
C THR A 103 -1.20 26.85 -1.84
N LEU A 104 -1.77 26.12 -0.87
CA LEU A 104 -2.45 26.70 0.28
C LEU A 104 -1.52 26.93 1.47
N TYR A 105 -0.45 26.15 1.58
CA TYR A 105 0.40 26.07 2.76
C TYR A 105 1.89 26.34 2.49
N ALA A 106 2.28 26.76 1.27
CA ALA A 106 3.68 27.11 0.92
C ALA A 106 4.30 28.20 1.81
N ASP A 107 3.51 29.14 2.34
CA ASP A 107 4.03 30.21 3.19
C ASP A 107 4.22 29.75 4.66
N GLY A 108 3.96 28.47 4.94
CA GLY A 108 3.99 27.88 6.27
C GLY A 108 2.87 28.37 7.20
N GLY A 109 3.03 28.09 8.49
CA GLY A 109 2.10 28.50 9.54
C GLY A 109 1.22 27.38 10.08
N VAL A 110 0.16 27.75 10.82
CA VAL A 110 -0.73 26.78 11.46
C VAL A 110 -1.69 26.22 10.43
N VAL A 111 -1.51 24.95 10.07
CA VAL A 111 -2.44 24.22 9.19
C VAL A 111 -3.66 23.79 10.01
N PRO A 112 -4.89 24.18 9.61
CA PRO A 112 -6.10 23.73 10.30
C PRO A 112 -6.29 22.22 10.10
N THR A 113 -6.91 21.55 11.08
CA THR A 113 -7.35 20.15 10.93
C THR A 113 -8.83 20.07 11.32
N PRO A 114 -9.74 19.66 10.42
CA PRO A 114 -9.48 19.31 9.03
C PRO A 114 -9.21 20.52 8.12
N ASN A 115 -8.70 20.26 6.92
CA ASN A 115 -8.42 21.23 5.87
C ASN A 115 -8.92 20.73 4.49
N PRO A 116 -8.85 21.57 3.42
CA PRO A 116 -9.32 21.19 2.10
C PRO A 116 -8.58 20.02 1.45
N THR A 117 -7.32 19.76 1.79
CA THR A 117 -6.53 18.67 1.19
C THR A 117 -6.95 17.31 1.73
N ASP A 118 -7.48 17.25 2.96
CA ASP A 118 -7.97 16.02 3.58
C ASP A 118 -9.01 15.28 2.72
N VAL A 119 -9.84 16.01 1.99
CA VAL A 119 -10.85 15.41 1.10
C VAL A 119 -10.19 14.56 0.01
N PHE A 120 -9.06 15.03 -0.53
CA PHE A 120 -8.32 14.32 -1.56
C PHE A 120 -7.59 13.11 -1.00
N TYR A 121 -6.91 13.28 0.14
CA TYR A 121 -6.14 12.20 0.77
C TYR A 121 -7.04 11.08 1.30
N ILE A 122 -8.11 11.42 2.03
CA ILE A 122 -9.05 10.42 2.56
C ILE A 122 -9.74 9.64 1.43
N ALA A 123 -10.05 10.29 0.31
CA ALA A 123 -10.66 9.63 -0.84
C ALA A 123 -9.73 8.59 -1.50
N THR A 124 -8.42 8.63 -1.24
CA THR A 124 -7.48 7.65 -1.79
C THR A 124 -7.62 6.27 -1.14
N TYR A 125 -7.86 6.19 0.18
CA TYR A 125 -7.99 4.92 0.90
C TYR A 125 -9.07 3.98 0.34
N PRO A 126 -10.34 4.40 0.12
CA PRO A 126 -11.35 3.53 -0.46
C PRO A 126 -11.02 3.12 -1.91
N LEU A 127 -10.32 3.97 -2.67
CA LEU A 127 -9.90 3.64 -4.04
C LEU A 127 -8.75 2.62 -4.04
N PHE A 128 -7.74 2.77 -3.18
CA PHE A 128 -6.69 1.76 -3.01
C PHE A 128 -7.27 0.43 -2.54
N MET A 129 -8.20 0.46 -1.57
CA MET A 129 -8.90 -0.73 -1.09
C MET A 129 -9.69 -1.41 -2.21
N ALA A 130 -10.48 -0.65 -2.97
CA ALA A 130 -11.22 -1.17 -4.12
C ALA A 130 -10.28 -1.80 -5.16
N GLY A 131 -9.13 -1.15 -5.42
CA GLY A 131 -8.10 -1.68 -6.30
C GLY A 131 -7.54 -3.03 -5.83
N LEU A 132 -7.20 -3.16 -4.54
CA LEU A 132 -6.75 -4.42 -3.94
C LEU A 132 -7.81 -5.52 -4.08
N VAL A 133 -9.06 -5.23 -3.70
CA VAL A 133 -10.17 -6.19 -3.79
C VAL A 133 -10.39 -6.65 -5.23
N LEU A 134 -10.34 -5.72 -6.19
CA LEU A 134 -10.50 -6.04 -7.60
C LEU A 134 -9.30 -6.83 -8.18
N MET A 135 -8.08 -6.60 -7.69
CA MET A 135 -6.93 -7.44 -8.04
C MET A 135 -7.07 -8.87 -7.52
N VAL A 136 -7.61 -9.05 -6.30
CA VAL A 136 -7.94 -10.38 -5.76
C VAL A 136 -9.02 -11.05 -6.61
N ARG A 137 -10.12 -10.35 -6.89
CA ARG A 137 -11.22 -10.86 -7.73
C ARG A 137 -10.79 -11.21 -9.16
N ALA A 138 -9.78 -10.54 -9.70
CA ALA A 138 -9.21 -10.87 -11.00
C ALA A 138 -8.48 -12.23 -11.02
N ARG A 139 -8.15 -12.80 -9.85
CA ARG A 139 -7.38 -14.04 -9.72
C ARG A 139 -8.14 -15.17 -9.04
N VAL A 140 -9.06 -14.83 -8.13
CA VAL A 140 -9.79 -15.81 -7.31
C VAL A 140 -11.28 -15.56 -7.49
N LEU A 141 -11.95 -16.48 -8.17
CA LEU A 141 -13.40 -16.45 -8.39
C LEU A 141 -14.15 -16.98 -7.16
N ASP A 142 -13.64 -18.05 -6.54
CA ASP A 142 -14.20 -18.67 -5.35
C ASP A 142 -13.17 -18.72 -4.21
N VAL A 143 -13.44 -17.98 -3.13
CA VAL A 143 -12.62 -18.01 -1.92
C VAL A 143 -13.34 -18.87 -0.88
N PRO A 144 -12.81 -20.04 -0.51
CA PRO A 144 -13.41 -20.84 0.54
C PRO A 144 -13.35 -20.08 1.87
N TRP A 145 -14.38 -20.24 2.72
CA TRP A 145 -14.55 -19.50 3.97
C TRP A 145 -13.31 -19.49 4.87
N HIS A 146 -12.60 -20.62 4.98
CA HIS A 146 -11.40 -20.70 5.82
C HIS A 146 -10.29 -19.72 5.39
N ARG A 147 -10.18 -19.41 4.09
CA ARG A 147 -9.19 -18.45 3.60
C ARG A 147 -9.57 -16.98 3.86
N TRP A 148 -10.85 -16.68 4.09
CA TRP A 148 -11.26 -15.35 4.56
C TRP A 148 -10.80 -15.11 6.00
N LEU A 149 -10.86 -16.14 6.85
CA LEU A 149 -10.35 -16.06 8.21
C LEU A 149 -8.82 -15.83 8.22
N ASP A 150 -8.08 -16.48 7.31
CA ASP A 150 -6.64 -16.25 7.12
C ASP A 150 -6.33 -14.79 6.79
N GLY A 151 -7.16 -14.19 5.94
CA GLY A 151 -7.07 -12.77 5.64
C GLY A 151 -7.35 -11.88 6.86
N PHE A 152 -8.41 -12.18 7.59
CA PHE A 152 -8.83 -11.40 8.76
C PHE A 152 -7.81 -11.43 9.90
N VAL A 153 -7.17 -12.59 10.14
CA VAL A 153 -6.10 -12.68 11.13
C VAL A 153 -4.90 -11.82 10.78
N LEU A 154 -4.51 -11.76 9.51
CA LEU A 154 -3.42 -10.87 9.09
C LEU A 154 -3.77 -9.40 9.28
N VAL A 155 -5.01 -9.00 9.02
CA VAL A 155 -5.50 -7.64 9.34
C VAL A 155 -5.36 -7.36 10.85
N LEU A 156 -5.81 -8.27 11.71
CA LEU A 156 -5.72 -8.09 13.17
C LEU A 156 -4.27 -8.04 13.68
N VAL A 157 -3.38 -8.86 13.10
CA VAL A 157 -1.94 -8.85 13.42
C VAL A 157 -1.30 -7.50 13.07
N VAL A 158 -1.70 -6.87 11.96
CA VAL A 158 -1.24 -5.51 11.60
C VAL A 158 -1.89 -4.44 12.48
N ALA A 159 -3.19 -4.59 12.75
CA ALA A 159 -3.93 -3.62 13.55
C ALA A 159 -3.46 -3.55 15.00
N THR A 160 -2.96 -4.65 15.57
CA THR A 160 -2.47 -4.69 16.95
C THR A 160 -1.37 -3.66 17.22
N PRO A 161 -0.21 -3.69 16.53
CA PRO A 161 0.81 -2.65 16.68
C PRO A 161 0.35 -1.30 16.09
N GLY A 162 -0.42 -1.27 15.00
CA GLY A 162 -0.88 0.00 14.41
C GLY A 162 -1.75 0.82 15.37
N VAL A 163 -2.64 0.15 16.12
CA VAL A 163 -3.47 0.82 17.13
C VAL A 163 -2.62 1.31 18.30
N ALA A 164 -1.72 0.48 18.81
CA ALA A 164 -0.92 0.80 19.98
C ALA A 164 0.16 1.86 19.72
N LEU A 165 0.82 1.82 18.56
CA LEU A 165 2.00 2.63 18.25
C LEU A 165 1.67 3.88 17.42
N VAL A 166 0.53 3.91 16.72
CA VAL A 166 0.19 5.02 15.83
C VAL A 166 -1.15 5.64 16.20
N ILE A 167 -2.24 4.86 16.15
CA ILE A 167 -3.60 5.43 16.31
C ILE A 167 -3.79 6.05 17.70
N LEU A 168 -3.34 5.39 18.77
CA LEU A 168 -3.49 5.93 20.13
C LEU A 168 -2.63 7.18 20.38
N PRO A 169 -1.32 7.21 20.05
CA PRO A 169 -0.54 8.45 20.13
C PRO A 169 -1.14 9.60 19.32
N VAL A 170 -1.59 9.32 18.08
CA VAL A 170 -2.25 10.30 17.22
C VAL A 170 -3.56 10.80 17.83
N LEU A 171 -4.34 9.92 18.48
CA LEU A 171 -5.57 10.29 19.19
C LEU A 171 -5.31 11.21 20.39
N GLU A 172 -4.18 11.04 21.07
CA GLU A 172 -3.79 11.85 22.23
C GLU A 172 -3.33 13.26 21.83
N SER A 173 -2.72 13.40 20.64
CA SER A 173 -2.31 14.71 20.08
C SER A 173 -3.38 15.38 19.20
N ALA A 174 -4.47 14.67 18.89
CA ALA A 174 -5.50 15.17 17.98
C ALA A 174 -6.24 16.42 18.53
N PRO A 175 -6.81 17.27 17.64
CA PRO A 175 -7.61 18.43 18.03
C PRO A 175 -8.73 18.10 19.02
N LEU A 176 -9.24 19.10 19.76
CA LEU A 176 -10.34 18.86 20.71
C LEU A 176 -11.69 18.64 20.00
N ASP A 177 -11.86 19.19 18.80
CA ASP A 177 -13.11 19.06 18.05
C ASP A 177 -13.25 17.64 17.44
N GLN A 178 -14.49 17.18 17.36
CA GLN A 178 -14.77 15.79 16.97
C GLN A 178 -14.42 15.49 15.50
N LEU A 179 -14.57 16.49 14.62
CA LEU A 179 -14.34 16.30 13.19
C LEU A 179 -12.84 16.23 12.89
N GLY A 180 -12.04 17.12 13.48
CA GLY A 180 -10.58 17.08 13.44
C GLY A 180 -10.07 15.72 13.92
N ARG A 181 -10.51 15.26 15.09
CA ARG A 181 -10.14 13.92 15.61
C ARG A 181 -10.49 12.79 14.65
N LEU A 182 -11.69 12.81 14.08
CA LEU A 182 -12.12 11.77 13.14
C LEU A 182 -11.20 11.72 11.92
N VAL A 183 -10.87 12.90 11.37
CA VAL A 183 -9.99 13.04 10.21
C VAL A 183 -8.57 12.61 10.54
N THR A 184 -7.98 13.08 11.66
CA THR A 184 -6.63 12.69 12.09
C THR A 184 -6.50 11.17 12.27
N VAL A 185 -7.53 10.50 12.80
CA VAL A 185 -7.53 9.03 12.97
C VAL A 185 -7.76 8.27 11.66
N ALA A 186 -8.45 8.89 10.69
CA ALA A 186 -8.78 8.24 9.43
C ALA A 186 -7.53 7.81 8.65
N TYR A 187 -6.45 8.58 8.72
CA TYR A 187 -5.16 8.29 8.07
C TYR A 187 -4.52 6.98 8.56
N PRO A 188 -4.09 6.86 9.84
CA PRO A 188 -3.46 5.64 10.33
C PRO A 188 -4.42 4.44 10.33
N LEU A 189 -5.73 4.68 10.47
CA LEU A 189 -6.71 3.61 10.30
C LEU A 189 -6.76 3.11 8.86
N GLY A 190 -6.77 4.01 7.88
CA GLY A 190 -6.73 3.69 6.47
C GLY A 190 -5.50 2.87 6.09
N ASP A 191 -4.33 3.29 6.57
CA ASP A 191 -3.07 2.57 6.39
C ASP A 191 -3.10 1.14 6.94
N VAL A 192 -3.51 0.98 8.20
CA VAL A 192 -3.65 -0.33 8.84
C VAL A 192 -4.59 -1.23 8.04
N LEU A 193 -5.71 -0.69 7.55
CA LEU A 193 -6.66 -1.44 6.74
C LEU A 193 -6.07 -1.83 5.38
N LEU A 194 -5.33 -0.94 4.71
CA LEU A 194 -4.70 -1.24 3.42
C LEU A 194 -3.58 -2.28 3.53
N ILE A 195 -2.68 -2.14 4.50
CA ILE A 195 -1.63 -3.11 4.77
C ILE A 195 -2.23 -4.44 5.23
N GLY A 196 -3.25 -4.39 6.10
CA GLY A 196 -4.01 -5.56 6.51
C GLY A 196 -4.65 -6.29 5.32
N ALA A 197 -5.29 -5.56 4.41
CA ALA A 197 -5.91 -6.13 3.21
C ALA A 197 -4.87 -6.71 2.23
N LEU A 198 -3.72 -6.04 2.07
CA LEU A 198 -2.61 -6.53 1.26
C LEU A 198 -2.08 -7.85 1.82
N LEU A 199 -1.73 -7.90 3.11
CA LEU A 199 -1.22 -9.11 3.75
C LEU A 199 -2.30 -10.20 3.78
N GLY A 200 -3.54 -9.83 4.08
CA GLY A 200 -4.69 -10.74 4.08
C GLY A 200 -5.00 -11.37 2.72
N SER A 201 -4.47 -10.80 1.64
CA SER A 201 -4.56 -11.37 0.30
C SER A 201 -3.49 -12.47 0.03
N LEU A 202 -2.41 -12.54 0.81
CA LEU A 202 -1.34 -13.53 0.63
C LEU A 202 -1.81 -14.98 0.70
N PRO A 203 -2.64 -15.40 1.68
CA PRO A 203 -3.16 -16.76 1.73
C PRO A 203 -4.02 -17.09 0.51
N LEU A 204 -4.74 -16.09 -0.04
CA LEU A 204 -5.54 -16.24 -1.26
C LEU A 204 -4.68 -16.50 -2.49
N MET A 205 -3.42 -16.06 -2.47
CA MET A 205 -2.45 -16.21 -3.56
C MET A 205 -1.41 -17.29 -3.31
N SER A 206 -1.66 -18.19 -2.35
CA SER A 206 -0.69 -19.23 -1.97
C SER A 206 0.69 -18.66 -1.64
N TRP A 207 0.74 -17.49 -0.99
CA TRP A 207 1.96 -16.81 -0.56
C TRP A 207 2.91 -16.39 -1.69
N ARG A 208 2.42 -16.32 -2.93
CA ARG A 208 3.22 -15.95 -4.10
C ARG A 208 2.83 -14.58 -4.65
N LEU A 209 3.61 -13.57 -4.28
CA LEU A 209 3.55 -12.24 -4.89
C LEU A 209 4.26 -12.28 -6.25
N ALA A 210 3.49 -12.32 -7.34
CA ALA A 210 4.03 -12.36 -8.70
C ALA A 210 3.34 -11.36 -9.63
N GLY A 211 4.10 -10.87 -10.62
CA GLY A 211 3.64 -9.83 -11.54
C GLY A 211 3.59 -8.47 -10.84
N SER A 212 2.42 -7.85 -10.80
CA SER A 212 2.24 -6.52 -10.21
C SER A 212 2.19 -6.48 -8.68
N TRP A 213 1.94 -7.61 -8.00
CA TRP A 213 1.71 -7.64 -6.55
C TRP A 213 2.85 -7.11 -5.68
N PRO A 214 4.13 -7.48 -5.90
CA PRO A 214 5.23 -6.94 -5.11
C PRO A 214 5.33 -5.42 -5.19
N TRP A 215 4.98 -4.85 -6.36
CA TRP A 215 5.04 -3.41 -6.60
C TRP A 215 3.89 -2.65 -5.95
N VAL A 216 2.69 -3.23 -5.94
CA VAL A 216 1.56 -2.70 -5.15
C VAL A 216 1.89 -2.76 -3.66
N GLY A 217 2.50 -3.86 -3.21
CA GLY A 217 2.91 -4.00 -1.82
C GLY A 217 3.99 -3.00 -1.42
N ALA A 218 5.03 -2.84 -2.23
CA ALA A 218 6.05 -1.82 -2.03
C ALA A 218 5.45 -0.40 -2.05
N GLY A 219 4.52 -0.15 -2.96
CA GLY A 219 3.81 1.12 -3.06
C GLY A 219 3.08 1.48 -1.77
N LEU A 220 2.23 0.57 -1.28
CA LEU A 220 1.50 0.77 -0.03
C LEU A 220 2.42 0.91 1.18
N LEU A 221 3.49 0.10 1.27
CA LEU A 221 4.45 0.21 2.36
C LEU A 221 5.15 1.57 2.37
N CYS A 222 5.52 2.11 1.20
CA CYS A 222 6.11 3.44 1.11
C CYS A 222 5.12 4.53 1.52
N LEU A 223 3.87 4.48 1.04
CA LEU A 223 2.82 5.44 1.41
C LEU A 223 2.56 5.42 2.93
N THR A 224 2.33 4.24 3.51
CA THR A 224 2.09 4.11 4.95
C THR A 224 3.30 4.51 5.80
N ALA A 225 4.53 4.25 5.31
CA ALA A 225 5.75 4.70 5.99
C ALA A 225 5.88 6.23 5.96
N ALA A 226 5.52 6.86 4.84
CA ALA A 226 5.48 8.31 4.70
C ALA A 226 4.43 8.92 5.64
N ASP A 227 3.20 8.42 5.64
CA ASP A 227 2.11 8.87 6.54
C ASP A 227 2.50 8.74 8.03
N SER A 228 3.19 7.64 8.38
CA SER A 228 3.69 7.42 9.74
C SER A 228 4.82 8.39 10.10
N ALA A 229 5.74 8.64 9.18
CA ALA A 229 6.84 9.59 9.38
C ALA A 229 6.31 11.02 9.52
N TYR A 230 5.35 11.41 8.67
CA TYR A 230 4.64 12.68 8.75
C TYR A 230 3.91 12.83 10.08
N SER A 231 3.18 11.80 10.52
CA SER A 231 2.46 11.82 11.80
C SER A 231 3.39 12.01 13.01
N LEU A 232 4.60 11.41 12.96
CA LEU A 232 5.62 11.60 13.99
C LEU A 232 6.22 13.02 13.93
N ALA A 233 6.55 13.51 12.74
CA ALA A 233 7.08 14.86 12.55
C ALA A 233 6.09 15.95 12.99
N ALA A 234 4.81 15.78 12.67
CA ALA A 234 3.74 16.71 13.02
C ALA A 234 3.47 16.84 14.53
N THR A 235 3.98 15.91 15.36
CA THR A 235 3.95 16.09 16.83
C THR A 235 4.97 17.10 17.34
N ASP A 236 5.98 17.44 16.54
CA ASP A 236 6.91 18.53 16.83
C ASP A 236 6.41 19.81 16.11
N VAL A 237 5.93 20.78 16.89
CA VAL A 237 5.17 21.97 16.42
C VAL A 237 5.94 22.85 15.43
N VAL A 238 7.25 22.61 15.27
CA VAL A 238 8.18 23.44 14.50
C VAL A 238 8.40 22.91 13.07
N SER A 239 8.03 21.67 12.74
CA SER A 239 8.36 21.05 11.45
C SER A 239 7.18 20.21 10.92
N HIS A 240 6.35 20.83 10.09
CA HIS A 240 5.35 20.11 9.26
C HIS A 240 5.98 19.47 8.01
N GLU A 241 7.30 19.61 7.85
CA GLU A 241 8.10 19.11 6.73
C GLU A 241 9.14 18.13 7.29
N GLY A 242 8.87 16.83 7.14
CA GLY A 242 9.84 15.79 7.44
C GLY A 242 10.66 15.44 6.19
N PRO A 243 11.89 14.93 6.30
CA PRO A 243 12.75 14.65 5.14
C PRO A 243 12.34 13.38 4.36
N TYR A 244 11.06 12.99 4.42
CA TYR A 244 10.59 11.66 4.02
C TYR A 244 9.51 11.68 2.92
N ASP A 245 9.17 12.84 2.37
CA ASP A 245 8.10 12.98 1.38
C ASP A 245 8.41 12.20 0.09
N PHE A 246 9.70 12.02 -0.23
CA PHE A 246 10.15 11.13 -1.31
C PHE A 246 9.59 9.70 -1.20
N LEU A 247 9.16 9.24 -0.02
CA LEU A 247 8.49 7.96 0.16
C LEU A 247 7.12 7.93 -0.51
N TRP A 248 6.35 9.02 -0.50
CA TRP A 248 5.09 9.09 -1.25
C TRP A 248 5.33 9.00 -2.76
N SER A 249 6.32 9.74 -3.28
CA SER A 249 6.78 9.66 -4.66
C SER A 249 7.25 8.25 -5.05
N ALA A 250 8.06 7.62 -4.19
CA ALA A 250 8.51 6.25 -4.38
C ALA A 250 7.34 5.26 -4.41
N GLY A 251 6.36 5.45 -3.52
CA GLY A 251 5.15 4.65 -3.45
C GLY A 251 4.34 4.73 -4.73
N ALA A 252 4.08 5.94 -5.21
CA ALA A 252 3.39 6.20 -6.47
C ALA A 252 4.11 5.56 -7.66
N LEU A 253 5.43 5.73 -7.76
CA LEU A 253 6.24 5.13 -8.82
C LEU A 253 6.26 3.60 -8.76
N ALA A 254 6.21 2.99 -7.57
CA ALA A 254 6.07 1.55 -7.43
C ALA A 254 4.76 1.06 -8.06
N PHE A 255 3.63 1.73 -7.82
CA PHE A 255 2.37 1.43 -8.52
C PHE A 255 2.52 1.59 -10.04
N ALA A 256 3.18 2.65 -10.51
CA ALA A 256 3.43 2.87 -11.93
C ALA A 256 4.20 1.71 -12.56
N VAL A 257 5.26 1.23 -11.92
CA VAL A 257 6.02 0.05 -12.35
C VAL A 257 5.12 -1.19 -12.34
N GLY A 258 4.36 -1.40 -11.25
CA GLY A 258 3.41 -2.51 -11.12
C GLY A 258 2.39 -2.56 -12.25
N SER A 259 1.95 -1.39 -12.72
CA SER A 259 0.97 -1.27 -13.82
C SER A 259 1.53 -1.78 -15.15
N THR A 260 2.86 -1.74 -15.33
CA THR A 260 3.52 -2.24 -16.54
C THR A 260 3.81 -3.74 -16.50
N ARG A 261 3.70 -4.38 -15.32
CA ARG A 261 3.88 -5.83 -15.18
C ARG A 261 2.60 -6.56 -15.59
N LEU A 262 2.77 -7.62 -16.38
CA LEU A 262 1.66 -8.50 -16.74
C LEU A 262 1.11 -9.20 -15.49
N PRO A 263 -0.21 -9.48 -15.44
CA PRO A 263 -0.77 -10.34 -14.41
C PRO A 263 -0.05 -11.68 -14.45
N ALA A 264 0.44 -12.16 -13.31
CA ALA A 264 0.81 -13.57 -13.20
C ALA A 264 -0.47 -14.40 -13.42
N GLY A 265 -0.41 -15.43 -14.26
CA GLY A 265 -1.57 -16.23 -14.64
C GLY A 265 -2.35 -16.76 -13.43
N ALA A 266 -3.64 -16.98 -13.61
CA ALA A 266 -4.48 -17.61 -12.60
C ALA A 266 -3.92 -19.01 -12.31
N HIS A 267 -3.58 -19.29 -11.05
CA HIS A 267 -3.19 -20.61 -10.63
C HIS A 267 -4.36 -21.27 -9.91
N PRO A 268 -4.67 -22.54 -10.22
CA PRO A 268 -5.68 -23.27 -9.46
C PRO A 268 -5.29 -23.26 -7.98
N SER A 269 -6.24 -22.91 -7.14
CA SER A 269 -6.01 -22.86 -5.70
C SER A 269 -5.62 -24.25 -5.23
N ARG A 270 -4.36 -24.43 -4.84
CA ARG A 270 -3.89 -25.70 -4.28
C ARG A 270 -4.52 -25.86 -2.90
N GLU A 271 -5.11 -27.02 -2.64
CA GLU A 271 -5.60 -27.35 -1.31
C GLU A 271 -4.39 -27.40 -0.36
N ILE A 272 -4.36 -26.51 0.63
CA ILE A 272 -3.27 -26.44 1.60
C ILE A 272 -3.66 -27.37 2.74
N THR A 273 -2.98 -28.51 2.85
CA THR A 273 -3.22 -29.49 3.92
C THR A 273 -1.99 -29.63 4.81
N GLY A 274 -2.20 -30.01 6.07
CA GLY A 274 -1.13 -30.23 7.05
C GLY A 274 -0.54 -28.95 7.65
N TRP A 275 0.75 -28.97 8.00
CA TRP A 275 1.45 -27.88 8.70
C TRP A 275 1.29 -26.48 8.06
N PRO A 276 1.35 -26.30 6.73
CA PRO A 276 1.17 -24.98 6.13
C PRO A 276 -0.23 -24.38 6.33
N ALA A 277 -1.25 -25.19 6.62
CA ALA A 277 -2.61 -24.72 6.92
C ALA A 277 -2.74 -24.17 8.36
N VAL A 278 -1.84 -24.55 9.25
CA VAL A 278 -1.88 -24.19 10.68
C VAL A 278 -0.77 -23.21 11.06
N ALA A 279 0.28 -23.09 10.24
CA ALA A 279 1.43 -22.21 10.50
C ALA A 279 1.02 -20.73 10.66
N LEU A 280 0.10 -20.23 9.84
CA LEU A 280 -0.40 -18.87 9.93
C LEU A 280 -1.15 -18.60 11.25
N PRO A 281 -2.22 -19.34 11.61
CA PRO A 281 -2.92 -19.13 12.88
C PRO A 281 -2.01 -19.35 14.09
N LEU A 282 -1.07 -20.31 14.04
CA LEU A 282 -0.08 -20.49 15.10
C LEU A 282 0.85 -19.29 15.22
N GLY A 283 1.37 -18.78 14.11
CA GLY A 283 2.22 -17.58 14.10
C GLY A 283 1.50 -16.36 14.66
N ALA A 284 0.23 -16.16 14.30
CA ALA A 284 -0.59 -15.09 14.85
C ALA A 284 -0.85 -15.23 16.36
N GLN A 285 -1.09 -16.46 16.84
CA GLN A 285 -1.23 -16.73 18.28
C GLN A 285 0.09 -16.50 19.04
N LEU A 286 1.22 -16.90 18.47
CA LEU A 286 2.54 -16.64 19.05
C LEU A 286 2.85 -15.14 19.07
N PHE A 287 2.45 -14.39 18.03
CA PHE A 287 2.57 -12.94 18.00
C PHE A 287 1.73 -12.28 19.10
N ALA A 288 0.46 -12.66 19.22
CA ALA A 288 -0.42 -12.17 20.30
C ALA A 288 0.14 -12.50 21.69
N LEU A 289 0.67 -13.72 21.89
CA LEU A 289 1.33 -14.12 23.12
C LEU A 289 2.56 -13.25 23.41
N ALA A 290 3.42 -13.02 22.42
CA ALA A 290 4.60 -12.18 22.56
C ALA A 290 4.23 -10.73 22.92
N THR A 291 3.17 -10.18 22.31
CA THR A 291 2.66 -8.84 22.66
C THR A 291 2.19 -8.79 24.10
N GLN A 292 1.48 -9.80 24.61
CA GLN A 292 1.07 -9.84 26.02
C GLN A 292 2.25 -10.02 26.99
N VAL A 293 3.25 -10.84 26.62
CA VAL A 293 4.49 -10.97 27.41
C VAL A 293 5.22 -9.63 27.47
N TYR A 294 5.29 -8.90 26.35
CA TYR A 294 5.82 -7.53 26.35
C TYR A 294 4.98 -6.60 27.25
N GLY A 295 3.66 -6.72 27.18
CA GLY A 295 2.69 -6.00 28.01
C GLY A 295 2.82 -6.23 29.52
N TRP A 296 3.46 -7.33 29.91
CA TRP A 296 3.81 -7.59 31.31
C TRP A 296 4.92 -6.65 31.81
N PHE A 297 5.88 -6.32 30.94
CA PHE A 297 7.01 -5.47 31.27
C PHE A 297 6.75 -3.98 30.97
N ARG A 298 5.86 -3.69 30.02
CA ARG A 298 5.52 -2.34 29.59
C ARG A 298 4.00 -2.18 29.55
N PRO A 299 3.42 -1.16 30.21
CA PRO A 299 1.96 -0.99 30.22
C PRO A 299 1.45 -0.82 28.79
N LEU A 300 0.54 -1.71 28.38
CA LEU A 300 -0.15 -1.62 27.09
C LEU A 300 -1.55 -1.02 27.26
N PRO A 301 -2.04 -0.25 26.26
CA PRO A 301 -3.38 0.30 26.27
C PRO A 301 -4.47 -0.77 26.29
N ASN A 302 -5.66 -0.45 26.82
CA ASN A 302 -6.79 -1.40 26.88
C ASN A 302 -7.25 -1.89 25.49
N ALA A 303 -7.09 -1.05 24.45
CA ALA A 303 -7.44 -1.43 23.07
C ALA A 303 -6.57 -2.59 22.55
N GLU A 304 -5.31 -2.65 22.96
CA GLU A 304 -4.39 -3.74 22.58
C GLU A 304 -4.91 -5.09 23.12
N ARG A 305 -5.40 -5.11 24.37
CA ARG A 305 -5.96 -6.33 24.98
C ARG A 305 -7.16 -6.87 24.20
N LEU A 306 -8.03 -6.00 23.71
CA LEU A 306 -9.19 -6.38 22.89
C LEU A 306 -8.75 -6.96 21.54
N LEU A 307 -7.76 -6.35 20.89
CA LEU A 307 -7.19 -6.84 19.63
C LEU A 307 -6.52 -8.21 19.82
N THR A 308 -5.75 -8.38 20.89
CA THR A 308 -5.18 -9.68 21.24
C THR A 308 -6.24 -10.75 21.44
N ILE A 309 -7.33 -10.44 22.18
CA ILE A 309 -8.45 -11.38 22.35
C ILE A 309 -9.05 -11.74 20.98
N ALA A 310 -9.25 -10.75 20.10
CA ALA A 310 -9.75 -11.00 18.76
C ALA A 310 -8.82 -11.91 17.94
N VAL A 311 -7.50 -11.66 17.95
CA VAL A 311 -6.50 -12.51 17.28
C VAL A 311 -6.58 -13.94 17.79
N LEU A 312 -6.66 -14.14 19.11
CA LEU A 312 -6.76 -15.47 19.72
C LEU A 312 -8.06 -16.18 19.32
N VAL A 313 -9.21 -15.51 19.41
CA VAL A 313 -10.52 -16.10 19.07
C VAL A 313 -10.57 -16.51 17.61
N VAL A 314 -10.14 -15.63 16.69
CA VAL A 314 -10.15 -15.93 15.25
C VAL A 314 -9.11 -17.02 14.94
N GLY A 315 -7.92 -16.96 15.55
CA GLY A 315 -6.89 -17.97 15.41
C GLY A 315 -7.36 -19.37 15.84
N ILE A 316 -8.09 -19.47 16.96
CA ILE A 316 -8.69 -20.72 17.42
C ILE A 316 -9.75 -21.21 16.41
N ALA A 317 -10.64 -20.32 15.97
CA ALA A 317 -11.68 -20.66 14.99
C ALA A 317 -11.07 -21.19 13.69
N GLN A 318 -9.97 -20.60 13.22
CA GLN A 318 -9.23 -21.09 12.06
C GLN A 318 -8.71 -22.51 12.25
N ILE A 319 -8.02 -22.79 13.37
CA ILE A 319 -7.48 -24.14 13.62
C ILE A 319 -8.60 -25.18 13.63
N VAL A 320 -9.77 -24.84 14.18
CA VAL A 320 -10.95 -25.71 14.20
C VAL A 320 -11.51 -25.94 12.79
N VAL A 321 -11.62 -24.88 11.98
CA VAL A 321 -12.17 -24.94 10.62
C VAL A 321 -11.22 -25.65 9.65
N SER A 322 -9.91 -25.45 9.80
CA SER A 322 -8.84 -26.01 8.97
C SER A 322 -8.53 -27.48 9.27
N ARG A 323 -9.18 -28.08 10.29
CA ARG A 323 -8.95 -29.47 10.68
C ARG A 323 -9.43 -30.42 9.56
N PRO A 324 -8.59 -31.34 9.05
CA PRO A 324 -9.01 -32.32 8.06
C PRO A 324 -10.18 -33.14 8.61
N ARG A 325 -11.31 -33.17 7.88
CA ARG A 325 -12.42 -34.07 8.19
C ARG A 325 -12.07 -35.46 7.64
N ALA A 326 -12.29 -36.51 8.42
CA ALA A 326 -12.08 -37.88 7.98
C ALA A 326 -12.87 -38.13 6.67
N PRO A 327 -12.34 -38.93 5.72
CA PRO A 327 -13.11 -39.36 4.56
C PRO A 327 -14.43 -39.95 5.06
N ARG A 328 -15.55 -39.52 4.47
CA ARG A 328 -16.82 -40.22 4.66
C ARG A 328 -16.68 -41.52 3.88
N ASP A 329 -16.42 -42.62 4.59
CA ASP A 329 -16.52 -43.96 4.03
C ASP A 329 -17.95 -44.11 3.47
N GLY A 330 -18.05 -44.31 2.15
CA GLY A 330 -19.28 -44.54 1.41
C GLY A 330 -19.01 -45.55 0.31
#